data_AF-A0A6G4UB83-F1
#
_entry.id   AF-A0A6G4UB83-F1
#
_cell.length_a   1.000
_cell.length_b   1.000
_cell.length_c   1.000
_cell.angle_alpha   90.00
_cell.angle_beta   90.00
_cell.angle_gamma   90.00
#
_symmetry.space_group_name_H-M   'P 1'
#
loop_
_entity.id
_entity.type
_entity.pdbx_description
1 polymer ?
#
loop_
_entity_poly.entity_id
_entity_poly.type
_entity_poly.pdbx_seq_one_letter_code
_entity_poly.pdbx_strand_id
1 'polypeptide(L)'
;MPAALKEKQEAPPRRVLDAAEHLAPRGMPLRRRRSRSLRAGFATVCLLAAYHLGMVFLAIAPPNVIKDHSMQQVQWWIYPWFEQGWKMFAPEPVSTNRAFEVRVRNGTKVSRWENLTAADDAEIRGDLITSRQHANVLRRVWDGMESLDKKKGPRNPGEAIRFTYARNVVVQRMEALGYENFSKIQIRVRLQKVPPHNNVNAEQPWQTMMLPWWGVPAK
;
A
#
# COMPACT_ATOMS: atom_id res chain seq x y z
N MET A 1 0.61 -35.82 94.11
CA MET A 1 0.12 -36.12 92.73
C MET A 1 -1.23 -35.43 92.56
N PRO A 2 -1.58 -34.84 91.40
CA PRO A 2 -1.08 -35.12 90.04
C PRO A 2 -0.32 -33.96 89.39
N ALA A 3 0.54 -34.32 88.43
CA ALA A 3 1.35 -33.39 87.63
C ALA A 3 0.51 -32.82 86.48
N ALA A 4 0.45 -31.50 86.37
CA ALA A 4 -0.17 -30.82 85.24
C ALA A 4 0.74 -30.93 84.00
N LEU A 5 0.30 -31.71 83.02
CA LEU A 5 0.89 -31.80 81.69
C LEU A 5 0.79 -30.44 81.00
N LYS A 6 1.92 -29.77 80.77
CA LYS A 6 2.02 -28.61 79.88
C LYS A 6 1.81 -29.08 78.44
N GLU A 7 0.66 -28.75 77.87
CA GLU A 7 0.38 -28.90 76.45
C GLU A 7 1.33 -27.99 75.64
N LYS A 8 2.21 -28.61 74.87
CA LYS A 8 3.24 -27.94 74.08
C LYS A 8 2.57 -27.38 72.83
N GLN A 9 2.28 -26.08 72.80
CA GLN A 9 1.81 -25.40 71.59
C GLN A 9 2.83 -25.61 70.46
N GLU A 10 2.46 -26.42 69.48
CA GLU A 10 3.26 -26.71 68.31
C GLU A 10 3.16 -25.54 67.34
N ALA A 11 4.30 -24.89 67.06
CA ALA A 11 4.36 -23.78 66.12
C ALA A 11 3.90 -24.25 64.72
N PRO A 12 3.18 -23.40 63.95
CA PRO A 12 2.73 -23.80 62.61
C PRO A 12 3.93 -24.23 61.76
N PRO A 13 3.79 -25.27 60.92
CA PRO A 13 4.89 -25.76 60.11
C PRO A 13 5.47 -24.60 59.29
N ARG A 14 6.78 -24.35 59.43
CA ARG A 14 7.49 -23.41 58.57
C ARG A 14 7.19 -23.83 57.14
N ARG A 15 6.55 -22.95 56.37
CA ARG A 15 6.39 -23.11 54.93
C ARG A 15 7.79 -23.26 54.33
N VAL A 16 8.18 -24.50 54.06
CA VAL A 16 9.41 -24.80 53.35
C VAL A 16 9.14 -24.33 51.93
N LEU A 17 9.70 -23.17 51.56
CA LEU A 17 9.70 -22.74 50.17
C LEU A 17 10.41 -23.84 49.39
N ASP A 18 9.68 -24.53 48.50
CA ASP A 18 10.26 -25.61 47.71
C ASP A 18 11.47 -25.06 46.93
N ALA A 19 12.56 -25.83 46.85
CA ALA A 19 13.73 -25.43 46.08
C ALA A 19 13.38 -25.11 44.61
N ALA A 20 12.31 -25.70 44.10
CA ALA A 20 11.74 -25.44 42.78
C ALA A 20 11.18 -24.00 42.64
N GLU A 21 10.70 -23.39 43.73
CA GLU A 21 10.16 -22.03 43.74
C GLU A 21 11.27 -20.97 43.58
N HIS A 22 12.52 -21.31 43.91
CA HIS A 22 13.70 -20.48 43.66
C HIS A 22 14.16 -20.53 42.19
N LEU A 23 13.81 -21.59 41.47
CA LEU A 23 14.11 -21.79 40.05
C LEU A 23 12.99 -21.26 39.13
N ALA A 24 11.82 -20.94 39.69
CA ALA A 24 10.74 -20.32 38.94
C ALA A 24 11.23 -18.99 38.34
N PRO A 25 11.13 -18.79 37.01
CA PRO A 25 11.60 -17.56 36.38
C PRO A 25 10.79 -16.38 36.91
N ARG A 26 11.38 -15.60 37.81
CA ARG A 26 10.79 -14.33 38.25
C ARG A 26 10.82 -13.39 37.06
N GLY A 27 9.64 -13.12 36.48
CA GLY A 27 9.51 -12.08 35.47
C GLY A 27 10.14 -10.79 36.00
N MET A 28 11.06 -10.19 35.23
CA MET A 28 11.72 -8.95 35.66
C MET A 28 10.64 -7.88 35.85
N PRO A 29 10.51 -7.26 37.04
CA PRO A 29 9.54 -6.20 37.23
C PRO A 29 9.89 -5.02 36.33
N LEU A 30 9.03 -4.74 35.35
CA LEU A 30 9.20 -3.59 34.47
C LEU A 30 9.22 -2.33 35.35
N ARG A 31 10.37 -1.63 35.38
CA ARG A 31 10.58 -0.36 36.10
C ARG A 31 9.34 0.53 35.88
N ARG A 32 8.76 1.09 36.95
CA ARG A 32 7.44 1.79 36.95
C ARG A 32 7.22 2.80 35.81
N ARG A 33 8.31 3.38 35.27
CA ARG A 33 8.31 4.24 34.07
C ARG A 33 8.05 3.47 32.76
N ARG A 34 8.67 2.29 32.57
CA ARG A 34 8.44 1.40 31.42
C ARG A 34 7.01 0.88 31.40
N SER A 35 6.43 0.53 32.56
CA SER A 35 5.03 0.08 32.61
C SER A 35 4.01 1.18 32.28
N ARG A 36 4.27 2.44 32.69
CA ARG A 36 3.45 3.59 32.27
C ARG A 36 3.55 3.86 30.77
N SER A 37 4.76 3.82 30.20
CA SER A 37 4.96 4.00 28.76
C SER A 37 4.26 2.90 27.95
N LEU A 38 4.30 1.65 28.40
CA LEU A 38 3.58 0.55 27.75
C LEU A 38 2.06 0.73 27.81
N ARG A 39 1.51 1.13 28.97
CA ARG A 39 0.08 1.42 29.10
C ARG A 39 -0.36 2.59 28.22
N ALA A 40 0.44 3.65 28.17
CA ALA A 40 0.17 4.79 27.30
C ALA A 40 0.21 4.37 25.82
N GLY A 41 1.25 3.63 25.41
CA GLY A 41 1.36 3.10 24.05
C GLY A 41 0.18 2.20 23.68
N PHE A 42 -0.22 1.29 24.56
CA PHE A 42 -1.41 0.44 24.36
C PHE A 42 -2.68 1.27 24.22
N ALA A 43 -2.90 2.26 25.10
CA ALA A 43 -4.06 3.15 25.01
C ALA A 43 -4.08 3.93 23.68
N THR A 44 -2.93 4.43 23.21
CA THR A 44 -2.80 5.08 21.91
C THR A 44 -3.18 4.14 20.76
N VAL A 45 -2.69 2.89 20.78
CA VAL A 45 -3.04 1.88 19.76
C VAL A 45 -4.54 1.59 19.78
N CYS A 46 -5.16 1.43 20.95
CA CYS A 46 -6.61 1.22 21.06
C CYS A 46 -7.41 2.40 20.50
N LEU A 47 -7.00 3.64 20.77
CA LEU A 47 -7.65 4.83 20.23
C LEU A 47 -7.53 4.92 18.71
N LEU A 48 -6.34 4.64 18.16
CA LEU A 48 -6.13 4.60 16.71
C LEU A 48 -6.97 3.50 16.04
N ALA A 49 -7.07 2.32 16.68
CA ALA A 49 -7.90 1.23 16.19
C ALA A 49 -9.40 1.59 16.20
N ALA A 50 -9.88 2.20 17.29
CA ALA A 50 -11.26 2.66 17.39
C ALA A 50 -11.57 3.74 16.33
N TYR A 51 -10.66 4.70 16.13
CA TYR A 51 -10.77 5.71 15.08
C TYR A 51 -10.82 5.06 13.69
N HIS A 52 -9.90 4.15 13.37
CA HIS A 52 -9.89 3.45 12.09
C HIS A 52 -11.20 2.68 11.84
N LEU A 53 -11.72 1.98 12.85
CA LEU A 53 -12.98 1.25 12.74
C LEU A 53 -14.16 2.19 12.49
N GLY A 54 -14.20 3.35 13.16
CA GLY A 54 -15.18 4.40 12.90
C GLY A 54 -15.10 4.95 11.47
N MET A 55 -13.89 5.17 10.95
CA MET A 55 -13.68 5.62 9.57
C MET A 55 -14.13 4.57 8.55
N VAL A 56 -13.85 3.28 8.80
CA VAL A 56 -14.30 2.17 7.94
C VAL A 56 -15.82 2.08 7.97
N PHE A 57 -16.44 2.18 9.15
CA PHE A 57 -17.89 2.20 9.29
C PHE A 57 -18.51 3.34 8.48
N LEU A 58 -18.01 4.58 8.61
CA LEU A 58 -18.50 5.71 7.84
C LEU A 58 -18.32 5.53 6.33
N ALA A 59 -17.23 4.89 5.89
CA ALA A 59 -17.00 4.65 4.47
C ALA A 59 -18.08 3.77 3.84
N ILE A 60 -18.51 2.71 4.54
CA ILE A 60 -19.53 1.75 4.06
C ILE A 60 -20.96 2.11 4.47
N ALA A 61 -21.14 3.01 5.44
CA ALA A 61 -22.46 3.40 5.92
C ALA A 61 -23.34 4.00 4.80
N PRO A 62 -24.67 3.81 4.86
CA PRO A 62 -25.61 4.52 3.99
C PRO A 62 -25.42 6.05 4.08
N PRO A 63 -25.91 6.82 3.07
CA PRO A 63 -25.86 8.28 3.10
C PRO A 63 -26.42 8.84 4.41
N ASN A 64 -25.63 9.69 5.07
CA ASN A 64 -26.00 10.33 6.33
C ASN A 64 -25.23 11.64 6.49
N VAL A 65 -25.79 12.57 7.26
CA VAL A 65 -25.24 13.92 7.43
C VAL A 65 -23.79 13.92 7.94
N ILE A 66 -23.44 13.02 8.86
CA ILE A 66 -22.09 12.94 9.44
C ILE A 66 -21.09 12.51 8.37
N LYS A 67 -21.43 11.50 7.57
CA LYS A 67 -20.64 11.01 6.44
C LYS A 67 -20.46 12.10 5.39
N ASP A 68 -21.52 12.81 5.04
CA ASP A 68 -21.46 13.84 3.99
C ASP A 68 -20.56 15.01 4.42
N HIS A 69 -20.66 15.45 5.68
CA HIS A 69 -19.80 16.50 6.23
C HIS A 69 -18.32 16.09 6.36
N SER A 70 -18.03 14.80 6.57
CA SER A 70 -16.67 14.29 6.81
C SER A 70 -16.11 13.45 5.64
N MET A 71 -16.79 13.45 4.48
CA MET A 71 -16.49 12.54 3.38
C MET A 71 -15.04 12.67 2.90
N GLN A 72 -14.53 13.90 2.82
CA GLN A 72 -13.15 14.13 2.38
C GLN A 72 -12.14 13.49 3.34
N GLN A 73 -12.35 13.63 4.65
CA GLN A 73 -11.50 13.02 5.68
C GLN A 73 -11.63 11.49 5.66
N VAL A 74 -12.84 10.97 5.50
CA VAL A 74 -13.11 9.53 5.36
C VAL A 74 -12.36 8.96 4.16
N GLN A 75 -12.48 9.58 3.00
CA GLN A 75 -11.77 9.15 1.79
C GLN A 75 -10.26 9.24 1.95
N TRP A 76 -9.74 10.35 2.50
CA TRP A 76 -8.31 10.52 2.69
C TRP A 76 -7.71 9.46 3.64
N TRP A 77 -8.42 9.09 4.70
CA TRP A 77 -7.96 8.06 5.64
C TRP A 77 -8.08 6.64 5.09
N ILE A 78 -9.19 6.32 4.40
CA ILE A 78 -9.54 4.94 4.00
C ILE A 78 -8.90 4.55 2.67
N TYR A 79 -8.90 5.43 1.68
CA TYR A 79 -8.47 5.12 0.31
C TYR A 79 -7.01 4.65 0.19
N PRO A 80 -6.05 5.08 1.04
CA PRO A 80 -4.70 4.53 1.04
C PRO A 80 -4.63 3.03 1.32
N TRP A 81 -5.57 2.52 2.15
CA TRP A 81 -5.61 1.12 2.61
C TRP A 81 -6.58 0.27 1.80
N PHE A 82 -7.74 0.84 1.46
CA PHE A 82 -8.85 0.17 0.79
C PHE A 82 -9.23 0.91 -0.50
N GLU A 83 -8.44 0.71 -1.55
CA GLU A 83 -8.81 1.20 -2.87
C GLU A 83 -10.03 0.39 -3.37
N GLN A 84 -11.17 1.08 -3.57
CA GLN A 84 -12.42 0.43 -3.96
C GLN A 84 -12.41 0.10 -5.46
N GLY A 85 -12.20 -1.17 -5.79
CA GLY A 85 -12.18 -1.66 -7.17
C GLY A 85 -13.33 -2.61 -7.46
N TRP A 86 -14.41 -2.11 -8.10
CA TRP A 86 -15.51 -2.98 -8.57
C TRP A 86 -15.15 -3.80 -9.81
N LYS A 87 -13.99 -3.54 -10.43
CA LYS A 87 -13.56 -4.17 -11.69
C LYS A 87 -13.35 -5.68 -11.58
N MET A 88 -13.17 -6.23 -10.38
CA MET A 88 -13.11 -7.69 -10.14
C MET A 88 -14.47 -8.37 -10.21
N PHE A 89 -15.56 -7.61 -10.07
CA PHE A 89 -16.94 -8.09 -10.20
C PHE A 89 -17.56 -7.74 -11.56
N ALA A 90 -16.80 -7.10 -12.44
CA ALA A 90 -17.25 -6.90 -13.81
C ALA A 90 -17.40 -8.26 -14.50
N PRO A 91 -18.36 -8.43 -15.43
CA PRO A 91 -18.54 -9.67 -16.19
C PRO A 91 -17.25 -10.15 -16.86
N GLU A 92 -16.37 -9.21 -17.25
CA GLU A 92 -15.03 -9.51 -17.74
C GLU A 92 -13.97 -8.99 -16.74
N PRO A 93 -13.36 -9.87 -15.94
CA PRO A 93 -12.31 -9.47 -15.01
C PRO A 93 -11.05 -9.02 -15.76
N VAL A 94 -10.20 -8.24 -15.08
CA VAL A 94 -8.89 -7.85 -15.62
C VAL A 94 -8.07 -9.11 -15.91
N SER A 95 -7.91 -9.41 -17.19
CA SER A 95 -7.25 -10.62 -17.70
C SER A 95 -6.07 -10.27 -18.61
N THR A 96 -5.45 -9.10 -18.39
CA THR A 96 -4.30 -8.64 -19.19
C THR A 96 -3.15 -8.13 -18.33
N ASN A 97 -1.96 -8.65 -18.60
CA ASN A 97 -0.69 -8.08 -18.18
C ASN A 97 -0.37 -6.85 -19.03
N ARG A 98 0.25 -5.83 -18.43
CA ARG A 98 0.51 -4.55 -19.09
C ARG A 98 1.96 -4.16 -18.84
N ALA A 99 2.71 -3.88 -19.90
CA ALA A 99 4.05 -3.30 -19.80
C ALA A 99 4.01 -1.86 -20.30
N PHE A 100 4.38 -0.93 -19.42
CA PHE A 100 4.58 0.48 -19.72
C PHE A 100 6.00 0.70 -20.19
N GLU A 101 6.13 1.10 -21.45
CA GLU A 101 7.39 1.44 -22.05
C GLU A 101 7.40 2.92 -22.45
N VAL A 102 8.51 3.60 -22.18
CA VAL A 102 8.65 5.03 -22.40
C VAL A 102 9.94 5.31 -23.15
N ARG A 103 9.89 6.28 -24.04
CA ARG A 103 11.09 6.90 -24.61
C ARG A 103 10.97 8.41 -24.60
N VAL A 104 12.11 9.07 -24.63
CA VAL A 104 12.21 10.53 -24.60
C VAL A 104 12.79 11.05 -25.91
N ARG A 105 12.53 12.33 -26.19
CA ARG A 105 13.13 13.07 -27.30
C ARG A 105 13.74 14.37 -26.79
N ASN A 106 14.99 14.62 -27.18
CA ASN A 106 15.68 15.89 -27.01
C ASN A 106 16.11 16.39 -28.40
N GLY A 107 15.50 17.49 -28.87
CA GLY A 107 15.67 17.95 -30.24
C GLY A 107 15.33 16.86 -31.26
N THR A 108 16.31 16.43 -32.04
CA THR A 108 16.21 15.35 -33.04
C THR A 108 16.54 13.97 -32.47
N LYS A 109 17.21 13.89 -31.31
CA LYS A 109 17.63 12.62 -30.71
C LYS A 109 16.46 11.96 -29.98
N VAL A 110 16.21 10.69 -30.29
CA VAL A 110 15.18 9.86 -29.65
C VAL A 110 15.89 8.73 -28.91
N SER A 111 15.51 8.49 -27.65
CA SER A 111 16.07 7.40 -26.84
C SER A 111 15.53 6.03 -27.27
N ARG A 112 16.16 4.97 -26.75
CA ARG A 112 15.55 3.64 -26.73
C ARG A 112 14.28 3.63 -25.87
N TRP A 113 13.48 2.57 -26.02
CA TRP A 113 12.37 2.29 -25.12
C TRP A 113 12.90 1.74 -23.81
N GLU A 114 12.49 2.35 -22.70
CA GLU A 114 12.70 1.87 -21.35
C GLU A 114 11.42 1.24 -20.82
N ASN A 115 11.51 0.04 -20.24
CA ASN A 115 10.35 -0.65 -19.66
C ASN A 115 10.23 -0.28 -18.18
N LEU A 116 9.36 0.70 -17.89
CA LEU A 116 9.13 1.17 -16.53
C LEU A 116 8.44 0.11 -15.66
N THR A 117 7.57 -0.72 -16.24
CA THR A 117 6.94 -1.82 -15.49
C THR A 117 7.97 -2.84 -15.03
N ALA A 118 8.92 -3.21 -15.90
CA ALA A 118 9.97 -4.16 -15.53
C ALA A 118 10.89 -3.61 -14.43
N ALA A 119 11.13 -2.30 -14.41
CA ALA A 119 11.89 -1.63 -13.36
C ALA A 119 11.12 -1.64 -12.02
N ASP A 120 9.84 -1.25 -12.02
CA ASP A 120 8.99 -1.30 -10.83
C ASP A 120 8.86 -2.75 -10.31
N ASP A 121 8.65 -3.74 -11.18
CA ASP A 121 8.57 -5.15 -10.79
C ASP A 121 9.88 -5.66 -10.18
N ALA A 122 11.04 -5.17 -10.67
CA ALA A 122 12.34 -5.54 -10.11
C ALA A 122 12.55 -4.97 -8.69
N GLU A 123 12.04 -3.77 -8.43
CA GLU A 123 12.07 -3.13 -7.10
C GLU A 123 11.11 -3.84 -6.12
N ILE A 124 9.93 -4.24 -6.59
CA ILE A 124 8.90 -4.91 -5.78
C ILE A 124 9.30 -6.36 -5.44
N ARG A 125 9.97 -7.06 -6.36
CA ARG A 125 10.37 -8.46 -6.15
C ARG A 125 11.35 -8.59 -4.98
N GLY A 126 10.86 -9.17 -3.88
CA GLY A 126 11.67 -9.47 -2.69
C GLY A 126 11.60 -8.41 -1.58
N ASP A 127 10.86 -7.32 -1.79
CA ASP A 127 10.58 -6.35 -0.73
C ASP A 127 9.38 -6.82 0.11
N LEU A 128 9.63 -7.01 1.41
CA LEU A 128 8.65 -7.51 2.37
C LEU A 128 7.68 -6.42 2.86
N ILE A 129 8.03 -5.14 2.66
CA ILE A 129 7.32 -4.00 3.22
C ILE A 129 6.93 -2.96 2.15
N THR A 130 6.84 -3.37 0.88
CA THR A 130 6.45 -2.45 -0.20
C THR A 130 5.10 -1.82 0.08
N SER A 131 5.06 -0.49 0.06
CA SER A 131 3.79 0.24 0.09
C SER A 131 3.01 -0.04 -1.18
N ARG A 132 1.74 -0.47 -1.04
CA ARG A 132 0.83 -0.63 -2.19
C ARG A 132 0.66 0.65 -2.99
N GLN A 133 0.82 1.81 -2.37
CA GLN A 133 0.75 3.09 -3.07
C GLN A 133 1.93 3.28 -4.03
N HIS A 134 3.11 2.77 -3.68
CA HIS A 134 4.30 2.79 -4.53
C HIS A 134 4.20 1.76 -5.65
N ALA A 135 3.84 0.51 -5.31
CA ALA A 135 3.73 -0.58 -6.28
C ALA A 135 2.65 -0.36 -7.36
N ASN A 136 1.63 0.46 -7.07
CA ASN A 136 0.50 0.68 -7.98
C ASN A 136 0.57 1.99 -8.77
N VAL A 137 1.67 2.74 -8.72
CA VAL A 137 1.77 4.04 -9.39
C VAL A 137 1.50 3.91 -10.90
N LEU A 138 2.20 3.00 -11.61
CA LEU A 138 2.00 2.81 -13.05
C LEU A 138 0.61 2.27 -13.39
N ARG A 139 0.06 1.40 -12.54
CA ARG A 139 -1.33 0.92 -12.71
C ARG A 139 -2.31 2.09 -12.62
N ARG A 140 -2.15 2.98 -11.63
CA ARG A 140 -3.00 4.17 -11.45
C ARG A 140 -2.87 5.14 -12.62
N VAL A 141 -1.66 5.32 -13.15
CA VAL A 141 -1.42 6.09 -14.38
C VAL A 141 -2.24 5.51 -15.52
N TRP A 142 -2.21 4.18 -15.75
CA TRP A 142 -3.02 3.57 -16.79
C TRP A 142 -4.51 3.71 -16.54
N ASP A 143 -5.00 3.33 -15.36
CA ASP A 143 -6.43 3.32 -15.06
C ASP A 143 -7.02 4.73 -15.19
N GLY A 144 -6.25 5.78 -14.82
CA GLY A 144 -6.63 7.17 -15.03
C GLY A 144 -6.67 7.60 -16.50
N MET A 145 -5.84 7.00 -17.36
CA MET A 145 -5.77 7.29 -18.79
C MET A 145 -6.66 6.39 -19.65
N GLU A 146 -7.06 5.21 -19.18
CA GLU A 146 -7.76 4.16 -19.93
C GLU A 146 -9.06 4.68 -20.56
N SER A 147 -9.80 5.54 -19.86
CA SER A 147 -11.07 6.12 -20.35
C SER A 147 -10.93 7.41 -21.17
N LEU A 148 -9.74 8.01 -21.25
CA LEU A 148 -9.54 9.33 -21.89
C LEU A 148 -9.40 9.23 -23.41
N ASP A 149 -9.61 10.30 -24.17
CA ASP A 149 -9.17 10.32 -25.58
C ASP A 149 -7.67 10.64 -25.63
N LYS A 150 -6.84 9.61 -25.78
CA LYS A 150 -5.39 9.79 -25.73
C LYS A 150 -4.81 10.44 -26.99
N LYS A 151 -5.57 10.54 -28.08
CA LYS A 151 -5.17 11.22 -29.32
C LYS A 151 -5.49 12.71 -29.27
N LYS A 152 -6.69 13.06 -28.80
CA LYS A 152 -7.15 14.45 -28.73
C LYS A 152 -6.66 15.20 -27.49
N GLY A 153 -6.25 14.49 -26.44
CA GLY A 153 -5.79 15.10 -25.19
C GLY A 153 -6.94 15.42 -24.23
N PRO A 154 -6.69 16.19 -23.15
CA PRO A 154 -7.70 16.48 -22.13
C PRO A 154 -8.80 17.39 -22.66
N ARG A 155 -10.06 17.00 -22.42
CA ARG A 155 -11.25 17.77 -22.84
C ARG A 155 -11.80 18.70 -21.75
N ASN A 156 -11.43 18.46 -20.50
CA ASN A 156 -11.88 19.24 -19.34
C ASN A 156 -10.77 19.28 -18.27
N PRO A 157 -10.88 20.16 -17.26
CA PRO A 157 -9.87 20.29 -16.21
C PRO A 157 -9.59 18.99 -15.44
N GLY A 158 -10.60 18.15 -15.23
CA GLY A 158 -10.44 16.85 -14.56
C GLY A 158 -9.57 15.87 -15.36
N GLU A 159 -9.75 15.81 -16.68
CA GLU A 159 -8.89 15.02 -17.56
C GLU A 159 -7.46 15.58 -17.60
N ALA A 160 -7.31 16.91 -17.59
CA ALA A 160 -6.01 17.57 -17.58
C ALA A 160 -5.16 17.19 -16.36
N ILE A 161 -5.79 17.05 -15.18
CA ILE A 161 -5.12 16.56 -13.97
C ILE A 161 -4.57 15.15 -14.16
N ARG A 162 -5.33 14.25 -14.79
CA ARG A 162 -4.90 12.86 -15.03
C ARG A 162 -3.75 12.78 -16.02
N PHE A 163 -3.80 13.54 -17.12
CA PHE A 163 -2.67 13.64 -18.07
C PHE A 163 -1.42 14.23 -17.40
N THR A 164 -1.60 15.25 -16.55
CA THR A 164 -0.50 15.88 -15.82
C THR A 164 0.14 14.91 -14.83
N TYR A 165 -0.67 14.18 -14.07
CA TYR A 165 -0.20 13.13 -13.17
C TYR A 165 0.60 12.05 -13.91
N ALA A 166 0.05 11.53 -15.02
CA ALA A 166 0.72 10.54 -15.85
C ALA A 166 2.08 11.05 -16.39
N ARG A 167 2.09 12.28 -16.91
CA ARG A 167 3.32 12.92 -17.39
C ARG A 167 4.35 13.07 -16.27
N ASN A 168 3.96 13.57 -15.11
CA ASN A 168 4.87 13.83 -14.01
C ASN A 168 5.51 12.54 -13.48
N VAL A 169 4.72 11.48 -13.33
CA VAL A 169 5.23 10.14 -12.95
C VAL A 169 6.25 9.66 -13.98
N VAL A 170 5.91 9.72 -15.27
CA VAL A 170 6.81 9.24 -16.33
C VAL A 170 8.09 10.07 -16.39
N VAL A 171 7.99 11.40 -16.31
CA VAL A 171 9.16 12.30 -16.29
C VAL A 171 10.06 11.96 -15.10
N GLN A 172 9.50 11.87 -13.90
CA GLN A 172 10.26 11.53 -12.68
C GLN A 172 10.98 10.19 -12.82
N ARG A 173 10.32 9.17 -13.37
CA ARG A 173 10.92 7.84 -13.57
C ARG A 173 12.03 7.86 -14.62
N MET A 174 11.85 8.61 -15.72
CA MET A 174 12.90 8.77 -16.74
C MET A 174 14.10 9.55 -16.20
N GLU A 175 13.88 10.60 -15.40
CA GLU A 175 14.95 11.33 -14.70
C GLU A 175 15.72 10.41 -13.74
N ALA A 176 15.03 9.53 -13.00
CA ALA A 176 15.67 8.54 -12.12
C ALA A 176 16.52 7.50 -12.89
N LEU A 177 16.23 7.26 -14.17
CA LEU A 177 17.04 6.44 -15.07
C LEU A 177 18.22 7.21 -15.71
N GLY A 178 18.42 8.49 -15.36
CA GLY A 178 19.50 9.33 -15.85
C GLY A 178 19.20 10.07 -17.15
N TYR A 179 17.93 10.11 -17.59
CA TYR A 179 17.54 10.93 -18.74
C TYR A 179 17.32 12.38 -18.31
N GLU A 180 18.05 13.31 -18.93
CA GLU A 180 17.95 14.74 -18.62
C GLU A 180 17.56 15.57 -19.85
N ASN A 181 17.00 16.76 -19.61
CA ASN A 181 16.77 17.81 -20.61
C ASN A 181 15.97 17.37 -21.85
N PHE A 182 15.00 16.47 -21.70
CA PHE A 182 14.14 16.04 -22.80
C PHE A 182 12.87 16.89 -22.89
N SER A 183 12.46 17.22 -24.11
CA SER A 183 11.31 18.10 -24.37
C SER A 183 10.01 17.35 -24.65
N LYS A 184 10.10 16.08 -25.06
CA LYS A 184 8.91 15.25 -25.33
C LYS A 184 9.09 13.84 -24.80
N ILE A 185 7.99 13.25 -24.36
CA ILE A 185 7.88 11.84 -23.99
C ILE A 185 6.95 11.11 -24.95
N GLN A 186 7.21 9.84 -25.18
CA GLN A 186 6.27 8.94 -25.85
C GLN A 186 6.10 7.69 -25.02
N ILE A 187 4.84 7.29 -24.83
CA ILE A 187 4.48 6.12 -24.06
C ILE A 187 3.95 5.06 -25.03
N ARG A 188 4.36 3.82 -24.82
CA ARG A 188 3.85 2.62 -25.47
C ARG A 188 3.41 1.65 -24.40
N VAL A 189 2.19 1.15 -24.53
CA VAL A 189 1.64 0.17 -23.61
C VAL A 189 1.49 -1.14 -24.37
N ARG A 190 2.12 -2.18 -23.87
CA ARG A 190 1.99 -3.54 -24.40
C ARG A 190 1.06 -4.33 -23.48
N LEU A 191 0.02 -4.90 -24.06
CA LEU A 191 -1.00 -5.68 -23.37
C LEU A 191 -0.84 -7.14 -23.78
N GLN A 192 -0.77 -8.04 -22.81
CA GLN A 192 -0.77 -9.49 -23.05
C GLN A 192 -1.92 -10.10 -22.27
N LYS A 193 -2.74 -10.92 -22.92
CA LYS A 193 -3.78 -11.67 -22.20
C LYS A 193 -3.14 -12.64 -21.22
N VAL A 194 -3.72 -12.78 -20.04
CA VAL A 194 -3.33 -13.80 -19.08
C VAL A 194 -3.73 -15.16 -19.66
N PRO A 195 -2.82 -16.16 -19.68
CA PRO A 195 -3.14 -17.49 -20.16
C PRO A 195 -4.36 -18.08 -19.44
N PRO A 196 -5.18 -18.89 -20.12
CA PRO A 196 -6.34 -19.51 -19.49
C PRO A 196 -5.90 -20.49 -18.40
N HIS A 197 -6.75 -20.70 -17.39
CA HIS A 197 -6.42 -21.55 -16.23
C HIS A 197 -6.10 -23.01 -16.62
N ASN A 198 -6.60 -23.49 -17.75
CA ASN A 198 -6.40 -24.85 -18.24
C ASN A 198 -5.10 -25.02 -19.02
N ASN A 199 -4.43 -23.93 -19.40
CA ASN A 199 -3.13 -23.96 -20.06
C ASN A 199 -2.33 -22.70 -19.70
N VAL A 200 -1.68 -22.74 -18.55
CA VAL A 200 -0.88 -21.63 -18.01
C VAL A 200 0.33 -21.26 -18.88
N ASN A 201 0.76 -22.15 -19.77
CA ASN A 201 1.89 -21.94 -20.67
C ASN A 201 1.45 -21.51 -22.07
N ALA A 202 0.15 -21.31 -22.31
CA ALA A 202 -0.34 -20.87 -23.62
C ALA A 202 0.25 -19.50 -23.95
N GLU A 203 0.99 -19.42 -25.06
CA GLU A 203 1.49 -18.14 -25.55
C GLU A 203 0.32 -17.23 -25.93
N GLN A 204 0.37 -15.98 -25.44
CA GLN A 204 -0.63 -14.97 -25.75
C GLN A 204 0.04 -13.82 -26.51
N PRO A 205 -0.53 -13.39 -27.65
CA PRO A 205 0.06 -12.33 -28.45
C PRO A 205 0.05 -11.00 -27.69
N TRP A 206 1.09 -10.19 -27.90
CA TRP A 206 1.15 -8.83 -27.37
C TRP A 206 0.38 -7.87 -28.29
N GLN A 207 -0.60 -7.18 -27.73
CA GLN A 207 -1.22 -6.03 -28.38
C GLN A 207 -0.46 -4.77 -27.97
N THR A 208 -0.09 -3.94 -28.94
CA THR A 208 0.71 -2.74 -28.68
C THR A 208 -0.10 -1.49 -28.97
N MET A 209 -0.20 -0.62 -27.98
CA MET A 209 -0.82 0.70 -28.08
C MET A 209 0.25 1.78 -27.98
N MET A 210 0.41 2.58 -29.03
CA MET A 210 1.34 3.71 -29.03
C MET A 210 0.58 5.02 -28.84
N LEU A 211 1.00 5.81 -27.86
CA LEU A 211 0.45 7.12 -27.57
C LEU A 211 1.18 8.20 -28.40
N PRO A 212 0.52 9.33 -28.70
CA PRO A 212 1.19 10.44 -29.36
C PRO A 212 2.28 11.04 -28.47
N TRP A 213 3.17 11.81 -29.07
CA TRP A 213 4.20 12.53 -28.32
C TRP A 213 3.59 13.61 -27.45
N TRP A 214 3.96 13.64 -26.17
CA TRP A 214 3.53 14.67 -25.24
C TRP A 214 4.67 15.62 -24.93
N GLY A 215 4.35 16.92 -24.89
CA GLY A 215 5.27 17.95 -24.46
C GLY A 215 5.53 17.86 -22.95
N VAL A 216 6.80 17.92 -22.59
CA VAL A 216 7.26 18.09 -21.22
C VAL A 216 7.51 19.58 -21.02
N PRO A 217 6.81 20.24 -20.07
CA PRO A 217 7.08 21.63 -19.78
C PRO A 217 8.49 21.75 -19.24
N ALA A 218 9.18 22.85 -19.60
CA ALA A 218 10.44 23.19 -18.96
C ALA A 218 10.22 23.32 -17.45
N LYS A 219 11.22 22.90 -16.66
CA LYS A 219 11.24 23.12 -15.21
C LYS A 219 11.28 24.62 -14.90
#